data_AF-A0A942YH29-F1
#
_entry.id   AF-A0A942YH29-F1
#
_cell.length_a   1.000
_cell.length_b   1.000
_cell.length_c   1.000
_cell.angle_alpha   90.00
_cell.angle_beta   90.00
_cell.angle_gamma   90.00
#
_symmetry.space_group_name_H-M   'P 1'
#
loop_
_entity.id
_entity.type
_entity.pdbx_description
1 polymer ?
#
loop_
_entity_poly.entity_id
_entity_poly.type
_entity_poly.pdbx_seq_one_letter_code
_entity_poly.pdbx_strand_id
1 'polypeptide(L)'
;MMNELKVYVDHLFKKYKNHRDIEELKEEIIGNLEAKVSHLIAEGVDEKSAIIKAKNSITNIDDLIDSNKSVKINEFMYKAFQIAFLYFIIAWIVTIPFTLMRIGILVNYLLLFIVLVLFVVYLIVGKLFKSNQDKVVTLNIASFMKTKKIIWLLWAIFIFITWGYLSAILFGSNIWFSRPIHIDGPYQFGVLVARYALPFITIIFPLIFSAWERLISQIEVGEQHE
;
A
#
# COMPACT_ATOMS: atom_id res chain seq x y z
N MET A 1 -42.16 12.11 2.97
CA MET A 1 -41.10 11.40 2.22
C MET A 1 -39.72 12.07 2.23
N MET A 2 -39.50 13.19 1.51
CA MET A 2 -38.16 13.67 1.10
C MET A 2 -37.21 14.04 2.27
N ASN A 3 -37.74 14.68 3.31
CA ASN A 3 -36.93 15.11 4.46
C ASN A 3 -36.44 13.92 5.31
N GLU A 4 -37.23 12.85 5.44
CA GLU A 4 -36.84 11.67 6.23
C GLU A 4 -35.76 10.81 5.57
N LEU A 5 -35.74 10.75 4.23
CA LEU A 5 -34.68 10.04 3.49
C LEU A 5 -33.37 10.83 3.56
N LYS A 6 -33.44 12.16 3.38
CA LYS A 6 -32.28 13.04 3.47
C LYS A 6 -31.61 13.00 4.85
N VAL A 7 -32.40 13.09 5.93
CA VAL A 7 -31.89 12.96 7.31
C VAL A 7 -31.28 11.58 7.58
N TYR A 8 -31.86 10.52 7.01
CA TYR A 8 -31.31 9.17 7.15
C TYR A 8 -29.94 9.04 6.44
N VAL A 9 -29.82 9.52 5.20
CA VAL A 9 -28.56 9.53 4.44
C VAL A 9 -27.52 10.43 5.12
N ASP A 10 -27.88 11.62 5.60
CA ASP A 10 -26.95 12.48 6.33
C ASP A 10 -26.44 11.83 7.63
N HIS A 11 -27.31 11.09 8.33
CA HIS A 11 -26.90 10.34 9.51
C HIS A 11 -25.94 9.19 9.19
N LEU A 12 -26.18 8.48 8.09
CA LEU A 12 -25.31 7.42 7.58
C LEU A 12 -23.91 7.96 7.24
N PHE A 13 -23.84 9.16 6.67
CA PHE A 13 -22.60 9.79 6.25
C PHE A 13 -21.91 10.65 7.33
N LYS A 14 -22.49 10.76 8.54
CA LYS A 14 -22.01 11.65 9.62
C LYS A 14 -20.57 11.39 10.08
N LYS A 15 -20.06 10.17 9.91
CA LYS A 15 -18.69 9.79 10.28
C LYS A 15 -17.65 10.13 9.20
N TYR A 16 -18.09 10.53 8.01
CA TYR A 16 -17.24 10.78 6.86
C TYR A 16 -16.97 12.28 6.70
N LYS A 17 -15.75 12.62 6.27
CA LYS A 17 -15.31 14.01 6.11
C LYS A 17 -15.94 14.57 4.83
N ASN A 18 -16.64 15.69 4.91
CA ASN A 18 -17.35 16.26 3.76
C ASN A 18 -16.34 16.63 2.65
N HIS A 19 -16.42 15.92 1.52
CA HIS A 19 -15.70 16.16 0.27
C HIS A 19 -16.74 16.18 -0.86
N ARG A 20 -16.40 16.80 -2.00
CA ARG A 20 -17.32 16.94 -3.14
C ARG A 20 -17.90 15.61 -3.61
N ASP A 21 -17.05 14.59 -3.70
CA ASP A 21 -17.42 13.22 -4.09
C ASP A 21 -18.41 12.57 -3.10
N ILE A 22 -18.36 12.95 -1.82
CA ILE A 22 -19.29 12.47 -0.80
C ILE A 22 -20.64 13.17 -0.91
N GLU A 23 -20.68 14.44 -1.30
CA GLU A 23 -21.93 15.14 -1.56
C GLU A 23 -22.64 14.59 -2.81
N GLU A 24 -21.89 14.31 -3.88
CA GLU A 24 -22.42 13.68 -5.09
C GLU A 24 -22.95 12.27 -4.79
N LEU A 25 -22.22 11.45 -4.02
CA LEU A 25 -22.68 10.12 -3.62
C LEU A 25 -23.93 10.17 -2.71
N LYS A 26 -24.03 11.18 -1.83
CA LYS A 26 -25.24 11.41 -1.04
C LYS A 26 -26.43 11.69 -1.95
N GLU A 27 -26.27 12.56 -2.95
CA GLU A 27 -27.33 12.89 -3.91
C GLU A 27 -27.76 11.68 -4.73
N GLU A 28 -26.80 10.86 -5.19
CA GLU A 28 -27.08 9.64 -5.93
C GLU A 28 -27.86 8.61 -5.09
N ILE A 29 -27.45 8.40 -3.84
CA ILE A 29 -28.13 7.47 -2.93
C ILE A 29 -29.54 7.96 -2.59
N ILE A 30 -29.71 9.28 -2.38
CA ILE A 30 -31.03 9.87 -2.16
C ILE A 30 -31.93 9.63 -3.38
N GLY A 31 -31.43 9.89 -4.59
CA GLY A 31 -32.17 9.65 -5.83
C GLY A 31 -32.57 8.19 -6.03
N ASN A 32 -31.66 7.25 -5.77
CA ASN A 32 -31.95 5.82 -5.85
C ASN A 32 -33.00 5.36 -4.83
N LEU A 33 -32.95 5.89 -3.60
CA LEU A 33 -33.95 5.62 -2.58
C LEU A 33 -35.33 6.19 -2.95
N GLU A 34 -35.37 7.41 -3.50
CA GLU A 34 -36.61 8.04 -3.95
C GLU A 34 -37.27 7.28 -5.11
N ALA A 35 -36.48 6.86 -6.09
CA ALA A 35 -36.95 6.02 -7.18
C ALA A 35 -37.55 4.70 -6.66
N LYS A 36 -36.90 4.08 -5.66
CA LYS A 36 -37.35 2.81 -5.07
C LYS A 36 -38.61 2.96 -4.23
N VAL A 37 -38.73 4.05 -3.45
CA VAL A 37 -39.96 4.37 -2.73
C VAL A 37 -41.11 4.61 -3.71
N SER A 38 -40.86 5.35 -4.79
CA SER A 38 -41.86 5.63 -5.82
C SER A 38 -42.35 4.35 -6.50
N HIS A 39 -41.44 3.41 -6.78
CA HIS A 39 -41.78 2.09 -7.31
C HIS A 39 -42.65 1.28 -6.35
N LEU A 40 -42.29 1.24 -5.06
CA LEU A 40 -43.05 0.51 -4.03
C LEU A 40 -44.46 1.09 -3.82
N ILE A 41 -44.61 2.41 -3.93
CA ILE A 41 -45.91 3.08 -3.87
C ILE A 41 -46.74 2.72 -5.11
N ALA A 42 -46.13 2.67 -6.30
CA ALA A 42 -46.79 2.24 -7.52
C ALA A 42 -47.24 0.77 -7.48
N GLU A 43 -46.54 -0.08 -6.74
CA GLU A 43 -46.94 -1.46 -6.43
C GLU A 43 -48.03 -1.57 -5.35
N GLY A 44 -48.53 -0.45 -4.84
CA GLY A 44 -49.63 -0.39 -3.87
C GLY A 44 -49.19 -0.55 -2.41
N VAL A 45 -47.89 -0.40 -2.11
CA VAL A 45 -47.40 -0.40 -0.72
C VAL A 45 -47.66 0.96 -0.08
N ASP A 46 -48.15 0.95 1.17
CA ASP A 46 -48.31 2.16 1.98
C ASP A 46 -46.98 2.94 2.11
N GLU A 47 -47.05 4.27 2.02
CA GLU A 47 -45.91 5.19 1.97
C GLU A 47 -44.91 4.94 3.12
N LYS A 48 -45.41 4.73 4.35
CA LYS A 48 -44.53 4.50 5.50
C LYS A 48 -43.81 3.15 5.40
N SER A 49 -44.51 2.14 4.91
CA SER A 49 -43.94 0.80 4.70
C SER A 49 -42.94 0.78 3.54
N ALA A 50 -43.17 1.58 2.49
CA ALA A 50 -42.26 1.75 1.37
C ALA A 50 -40.93 2.38 1.80
N ILE A 51 -40.98 3.42 2.64
CA ILE A 51 -39.78 4.07 3.20
C ILE A 51 -38.96 3.09 4.05
N ILE A 52 -39.60 2.29 4.91
CA ILE A 52 -38.91 1.30 5.75
C ILE A 52 -38.24 0.23 4.87
N LYS A 53 -38.93 -0.29 3.86
CA LYS A 53 -38.37 -1.27 2.92
C LYS A 53 -37.21 -0.70 2.10
N ALA A 54 -37.28 0.56 1.67
CA ALA A 54 -36.20 1.23 0.96
C ALA A 54 -34.97 1.42 1.86
N LYS A 55 -35.16 1.89 3.11
CA LYS A 55 -34.08 2.02 4.10
C LYS A 55 -33.39 0.68 4.39
N ASN A 56 -34.15 -0.39 4.54
CA ASN A 56 -33.62 -1.74 4.79
C ASN A 56 -32.88 -2.35 3.58
N SER A 57 -33.00 -1.77 2.39
CA SER A 57 -32.27 -2.22 1.20
C SER A 57 -30.82 -1.70 1.16
N ILE A 58 -30.47 -0.72 1.99
CA ILE A 58 -29.09 -0.28 2.20
C ILE A 58 -28.49 -1.12 3.33
N THR A 59 -27.88 -2.23 2.97
CA THR A 59 -27.28 -3.18 3.92
C THR A 59 -25.86 -2.78 4.35
N ASN A 60 -25.09 -2.07 3.52
CA ASN A 60 -23.75 -1.63 3.89
C ASN A 60 -23.28 -0.44 3.04
N ILE A 61 -22.98 0.69 3.69
CA ILE A 61 -22.50 1.90 3.02
C ILE A 61 -20.97 1.93 2.95
N ASP A 62 -20.32 1.19 3.83
CA ASP A 62 -18.86 1.06 3.85
C ASP A 62 -18.32 0.48 2.52
N ASP A 63 -19.12 -0.32 1.82
CA ASP A 63 -18.80 -0.87 0.49
C ASP A 63 -19.10 0.12 -0.67
N LEU A 64 -19.96 1.13 -0.44
CA LEU A 64 -20.32 2.18 -1.42
C LEU A 64 -19.41 3.41 -1.32
N ILE A 65 -18.90 3.70 -0.11
CA ILE A 65 -17.90 4.75 0.15
C ILE A 65 -16.47 4.24 -0.12
N ASP A 66 -16.34 2.96 -0.48
CA ASP A 66 -15.06 2.36 -0.75
C ASP A 66 -14.43 3.10 -1.93
N SER A 67 -13.28 3.71 -1.64
CA SER A 67 -12.54 4.68 -2.46
C SER A 67 -11.96 4.00 -3.70
N ASN A 68 -12.84 3.49 -4.55
CA ASN A 68 -12.58 2.70 -5.73
C ASN A 68 -12.17 3.66 -6.85
N LYS A 69 -10.87 3.87 -6.98
CA LYS A 69 -10.34 4.70 -8.06
C LYS A 69 -10.17 3.87 -9.31
N SER A 70 -10.68 4.37 -10.43
CA SER A 70 -10.47 3.83 -11.76
C SER A 70 -9.05 4.17 -12.20
N VAL A 71 -8.16 3.19 -12.13
CA VAL A 71 -6.76 3.37 -12.52
C VAL A 71 -6.51 2.60 -13.81
N LYS A 72 -5.81 3.24 -14.76
CA LYS A 72 -5.25 2.55 -15.93
C LYS A 72 -4.19 1.56 -15.42
N ILE A 73 -4.59 0.29 -15.28
CA ILE A 73 -3.77 -0.74 -14.61
C ILE A 73 -2.41 -0.91 -15.29
N ASN A 74 -2.37 -0.75 -16.61
CA ASN A 74 -1.17 -0.94 -17.39
C ASN A 74 -0.12 0.17 -17.15
N GLU A 75 -0.57 1.41 -17.04
CA GLU A 75 0.29 2.54 -16.70
C GLU A 75 0.77 2.45 -15.24
N PHE A 76 -0.12 2.05 -14.34
CA PHE A 76 0.22 1.83 -12.94
C PHE A 76 1.27 0.73 -12.78
N MET A 77 1.04 -0.45 -13.35
CA MET A 77 1.97 -1.58 -13.25
C MET A 77 3.35 -1.24 -13.81
N TYR A 78 3.40 -0.50 -14.92
CA TYR A 78 4.67 -0.08 -15.52
C TYR A 78 5.45 0.89 -14.62
N LYS A 79 4.79 1.96 -14.14
CA LYS A 79 5.43 2.93 -13.23
C LYS A 79 5.77 2.31 -11.87
N ALA A 80 4.92 1.43 -11.34
CA ALA A 80 5.17 0.68 -10.11
C ALA A 80 6.42 -0.21 -10.25
N PHE A 81 6.55 -0.90 -11.37
CA PHE A 81 7.72 -1.71 -11.68
C PHE A 81 8.99 -0.86 -11.82
N GLN A 82 8.93 0.29 -12.49
CA GLN A 82 10.06 1.23 -12.59
C GLN A 82 10.55 1.70 -11.22
N ILE A 83 9.61 2.09 -10.35
CA ILE A 83 9.91 2.49 -8.97
C ILE A 83 10.59 1.34 -8.21
N ALA A 84 10.04 0.13 -8.29
CA ALA A 84 10.63 -1.04 -7.65
C ALA A 84 12.05 -1.32 -8.15
N PHE A 85 12.24 -1.30 -9.48
CA PHE A 85 13.54 -1.48 -10.11
C PHE A 85 14.57 -0.45 -9.63
N LEU A 86 14.19 0.83 -9.55
CA LEU A 86 15.06 1.88 -9.01
C LEU A 86 15.50 1.59 -7.58
N TYR A 87 14.59 1.19 -6.70
CA TYR A 87 14.94 0.83 -5.31
C TYR A 87 15.89 -0.36 -5.23
N PHE A 88 15.74 -1.36 -6.10
CA PHE A 88 16.67 -2.50 -6.17
C PHE A 88 18.08 -2.08 -6.63
N ILE A 89 18.19 -1.16 -7.59
CA ILE A 89 19.50 -0.60 -8.00
C ILE A 89 20.14 0.15 -6.83
N ILE A 90 19.39 1.01 -6.14
CA ILE A 90 19.89 1.75 -4.98
C ILE A 90 20.37 0.77 -3.90
N ALA A 91 19.58 -0.26 -3.57
CA ALA A 91 20.00 -1.28 -2.61
C ALA A 91 21.29 -1.99 -3.05
N TRP A 92 21.39 -2.38 -4.32
CA TRP A 92 22.60 -3.02 -4.83
C TRP A 92 23.83 -2.11 -4.67
N ILE A 93 23.75 -0.84 -5.07
CA ILE A 93 24.84 0.14 -4.93
C ILE A 93 25.25 0.29 -3.46
N VAL A 94 24.28 0.44 -2.56
CA VAL A 94 24.52 0.58 -1.11
C VAL A 94 25.20 -0.68 -0.53
N THR A 95 24.99 -1.86 -1.11
CA THR A 95 25.66 -3.09 -0.65
C THR A 95 27.11 -3.24 -1.12
N ILE A 96 27.60 -2.44 -2.09
CA ILE A 96 28.97 -2.56 -2.62
C ILE A 96 30.05 -2.36 -1.53
N PRO A 97 30.00 -1.30 -0.68
CA PRO A 97 31.01 -1.10 0.36
C PRO A 97 31.12 -2.25 1.36
N PHE A 98 30.01 -2.96 1.63
CA PHE A 98 30.00 -4.11 2.54
C PHE A 98 30.86 -5.27 2.02
N THR A 99 30.96 -5.42 0.69
CA THR A 99 31.79 -6.45 0.07
C THR A 99 33.29 -6.27 0.37
N LEU A 100 33.76 -5.02 0.53
CA LEU A 100 35.14 -4.71 0.92
C LEU A 100 35.48 -5.27 2.31
N MET A 101 34.51 -5.25 3.22
CA MET A 101 34.62 -5.81 4.57
C MET A 101 34.33 -7.33 4.61
N ARG A 102 34.18 -7.97 3.44
CA ARG A 102 33.79 -9.38 3.26
C ARG A 102 32.46 -9.75 3.95
N ILE A 103 31.58 -8.77 4.15
CA ILE A 103 30.24 -8.98 4.74
C ILE A 103 29.20 -8.83 3.63
N GLY A 104 28.18 -9.68 3.63
CA GLY A 104 27.05 -9.50 2.70
C GLY A 104 27.38 -9.74 1.22
N ILE A 105 28.51 -10.38 0.91
CA ILE A 105 28.91 -10.73 -0.47
C ILE A 105 27.78 -11.45 -1.20
N LEU A 106 27.16 -12.43 -0.55
CA LEU A 106 26.04 -13.18 -1.11
C LEU A 106 24.82 -12.29 -1.40
N VAL A 107 24.52 -11.35 -0.50
CA VAL A 107 23.42 -10.40 -0.68
C VAL A 107 23.69 -9.48 -1.87
N ASN A 108 24.92 -9.00 -2.03
CA ASN A 108 25.30 -8.15 -3.15
C ASN A 108 25.14 -8.87 -4.50
N TYR A 109 25.63 -10.11 -4.62
CA TYR A 109 25.49 -10.89 -5.86
C TYR A 109 24.04 -11.27 -6.15
N LEU A 110 23.24 -11.60 -5.13
CA LEU A 110 21.81 -11.84 -5.30
C LEU A 110 21.09 -10.57 -5.80
N LEU A 111 21.39 -9.40 -5.21
CA LEU A 111 20.82 -8.14 -5.66
C LEU A 111 21.23 -7.80 -7.09
N LEU A 112 22.50 -8.03 -7.46
CA LEU A 112 22.97 -7.86 -8.83
C LEU A 112 22.18 -8.75 -9.80
N PHE A 113 22.00 -10.03 -9.46
CA PHE A 113 21.24 -10.95 -10.28
C PHE A 113 19.77 -10.50 -10.43
N ILE A 114 19.13 -10.08 -9.34
CA ILE A 114 17.77 -9.53 -9.37
C ILE A 114 17.69 -8.28 -10.26
N VAL A 115 18.64 -7.36 -10.16
CA VAL A 115 18.70 -6.15 -10.99
C VAL A 115 18.85 -6.51 -12.46
N LEU A 116 19.70 -7.48 -12.82
CA LEU A 116 19.84 -7.93 -14.21
C LEU A 116 18.55 -8.55 -14.74
N VAL A 117 17.89 -9.39 -13.95
CA VAL A 117 16.59 -9.99 -14.33
C VAL A 117 15.53 -8.90 -14.52
N LEU A 118 15.41 -7.97 -13.57
CA LEU A 118 14.47 -6.85 -13.67
C LEU A 118 14.74 -5.95 -14.87
N PHE A 119 16.02 -5.75 -15.22
CA PHE A 119 16.40 -4.99 -16.42
C PHE A 119 15.94 -5.69 -17.72
N VAL A 120 16.12 -7.01 -17.82
CA VAL A 120 15.60 -7.77 -18.98
C VAL A 120 14.07 -7.70 -19.03
N VAL A 121 13.41 -7.90 -17.89
CA VAL A 121 11.94 -7.78 -17.79
C VAL A 121 11.49 -6.38 -18.20
N TYR A 122 12.17 -5.33 -17.77
CA TYR A 122 11.88 -3.94 -18.14
C TYR A 122 11.87 -3.73 -19.66
N LEU A 123 12.86 -4.26 -20.37
CA LEU A 123 12.95 -4.16 -21.83
C LEU A 123 11.81 -4.89 -22.55
N ILE A 124 11.40 -6.06 -22.03
CA ILE A 124 10.29 -6.85 -22.60
C ILE A 124 8.95 -6.15 -22.34
N VAL A 125 8.72 -5.74 -21.09
CA VAL A 125 7.52 -5.03 -20.64
C VAL A 125 7.35 -3.71 -21.41
N GLY A 126 8.43 -2.93 -21.59
CA GLY A 126 8.38 -1.70 -22.36
C GLY A 126 7.89 -1.87 -23.80
N LYS A 127 8.12 -3.03 -24.42
CA LYS A 127 7.61 -3.35 -25.76
C LYS A 127 6.14 -3.81 -25.73
N LEU A 128 5.76 -4.63 -24.75
CA LEU A 128 4.39 -5.19 -24.65
C LEU A 128 3.34 -4.15 -24.25
N PHE A 129 3.69 -3.25 -23.31
CA PHE A 129 2.74 -2.26 -22.78
C PHE A 129 2.45 -1.11 -23.76
N LYS A 130 3.30 -0.91 -24.78
CA LYS A 130 3.04 0.07 -25.86
C LYS A 130 1.84 -0.33 -26.75
N SER A 131 1.45 -1.61 -26.73
CA SER A 131 0.43 -2.17 -27.63
C SER A 131 -0.95 -2.38 -26.99
N ASN A 132 -1.10 -2.26 -25.67
CA ASN A 132 -2.31 -2.66 -24.95
C ASN A 132 -2.74 -1.52 -24.01
N GLN A 133 -3.29 -0.46 -24.57
CA GLN A 133 -3.99 0.60 -23.84
C GLN A 133 -5.45 0.12 -23.83
N ASP A 134 -6.03 -0.30 -22.72
CA ASP A 134 -7.27 0.33 -22.22
C ASP A 134 -7.97 -0.59 -21.17
N LYS A 135 -7.20 -1.19 -20.25
CA LYS A 135 -7.80 -1.88 -19.11
C LYS A 135 -7.87 -0.94 -17.91
N VAL A 136 -9.09 -0.49 -17.60
CA VAL A 136 -9.42 0.27 -16.40
C VAL A 136 -9.91 -0.71 -15.33
N VAL A 137 -9.30 -0.68 -14.16
CA VAL A 137 -9.68 -1.51 -13.01
C VAL A 137 -9.92 -0.59 -11.83
N THR A 138 -10.97 -0.87 -11.06
CA THR A 138 -11.26 -0.19 -9.79
C THR A 138 -10.39 -0.79 -8.69
N LEU A 139 -9.63 0.05 -7.98
CA LEU A 139 -8.78 -0.36 -6.86
C LEU A 139 -9.28 0.25 -5.55
N ASN A 140 -9.49 -0.58 -4.53
CA ASN A 140 -9.82 -0.13 -3.18
C ASN A 140 -8.57 0.42 -2.47
N ILE A 141 -8.54 1.73 -2.21
CA ILE A 141 -7.41 2.43 -1.59
C ILE A 141 -7.34 2.27 -0.08
N ALA A 142 -8.48 2.10 0.60
CA ALA A 142 -8.52 1.90 2.04
C ALA A 142 -7.79 0.62 2.46
N SER A 143 -7.87 -0.43 1.63
CA SER A 143 -7.12 -1.67 1.81
C SER A 143 -5.62 -1.48 1.64
N PHE A 144 -5.17 -0.66 0.67
CA PHE A 144 -3.74 -0.33 0.50
C PHE A 144 -3.15 0.41 1.71
N MET A 145 -3.90 1.37 2.28
CA MET A 145 -3.47 2.12 3.47
C MET A 145 -3.25 1.24 4.70
N LYS A 146 -4.13 0.25 4.91
CA LYS A 146 -3.99 -0.74 6.00
C LYS A 146 -2.76 -1.62 5.77
N THR A 147 -2.59 -2.12 4.55
CA THR A 147 -1.46 -2.99 4.18
C THR A 147 -0.11 -2.31 4.36
N LYS A 148 0.03 -1.01 4.03
CA LYS A 148 1.26 -0.27 4.27
C LYS A 148 1.66 -0.24 5.74
N LYS A 149 0.72 0.04 6.64
CA LYS A 149 0.98 0.07 8.08
C LYS A 149 1.45 -1.29 8.57
N ILE A 150 0.82 -2.36 8.09
CA ILE A 150 1.20 -3.74 8.41
C ILE A 150 2.62 -4.04 7.91
N ILE A 151 2.96 -3.67 6.67
CA ILE A 151 4.31 -3.89 6.11
C ILE A 151 5.38 -3.15 6.92
N TRP A 152 5.16 -1.89 7.27
CA TRP A 152 6.08 -1.12 8.12
C TRP A 152 6.25 -1.74 9.51
N LEU A 153 5.16 -2.22 10.11
CA LEU A 153 5.18 -2.87 11.41
C LEU A 153 5.94 -4.21 11.36
N LEU A 154 5.67 -5.04 10.35
CA LEU A 154 6.38 -6.30 10.13
C LEU A 154 7.88 -6.07 9.89
N TRP A 155 8.23 -5.04 9.11
CA TRP A 155 9.62 -4.67 8.88
C TRP A 155 10.31 -4.22 10.17
N ALA A 156 9.67 -3.37 10.98
CA ALA A 156 10.23 -2.93 12.25
C ALA A 156 10.46 -4.12 13.19
N ILE A 157 9.48 -5.01 13.33
CA ILE A 157 9.61 -6.25 14.12
C ILE A 157 10.76 -7.12 13.61
N PHE A 158 10.87 -7.30 12.29
CA PHE A 158 11.97 -8.04 11.67
C PHE A 158 13.35 -7.46 12.03
N ILE A 159 13.50 -6.13 11.99
CA ILE A 159 14.76 -5.46 12.39
C ILE A 159 15.05 -5.71 13.87
N PHE A 160 14.07 -5.54 14.75
CA PHE A 160 14.25 -5.76 16.19
C PHE A 160 14.66 -7.20 16.51
N ILE A 161 14.01 -8.19 15.90
CA ILE A 161 14.35 -9.61 16.08
C ILE A 161 15.76 -9.88 15.57
N THR A 162 16.11 -9.37 14.38
CA THR A 162 17.42 -9.59 13.76
C THR A 162 18.53 -8.96 14.61
N TRP A 163 18.33 -7.75 15.10
CA TRP A 163 19.26 -7.08 16.00
C TRP A 163 19.39 -7.80 17.35
N GLY A 164 18.28 -8.26 17.94
CA GLY A 164 18.31 -9.06 19.17
C GLY A 164 19.11 -10.35 18.99
N TYR A 165 18.89 -11.06 17.88
CA TYR A 165 19.64 -12.26 17.50
C TYR A 165 21.14 -11.98 17.32
N LEU A 166 21.49 -10.93 16.56
CA LEU A 166 22.89 -10.53 16.36
C LEU A 166 23.58 -10.18 17.69
N SER A 167 22.90 -9.41 18.55
CA SER A 167 23.43 -9.05 19.87
C SER A 167 23.59 -10.28 20.78
N ALA A 168 22.66 -11.23 20.74
CA ALA A 168 22.76 -12.47 21.49
C ALA A 168 23.96 -13.32 21.04
N ILE A 169 24.23 -13.39 19.73
CA ILE A 169 25.39 -14.13 19.21
C ILE A 169 26.71 -13.44 19.54
N LEU A 170 26.77 -12.12 19.32
CA LEU A 170 28.02 -11.36 19.42
C LEU A 170 28.40 -11.06 20.87
N PHE A 171 27.42 -10.82 21.73
CA PHE A 171 27.64 -10.37 23.10
C PHE A 171 26.97 -11.24 24.15
N GLY A 172 26.11 -12.20 23.79
CA GLY A 172 25.34 -12.97 24.77
C GLY A 172 26.21 -13.71 25.79
N SER A 173 27.33 -14.30 25.36
CA SER A 173 28.29 -14.94 26.27
C SER A 173 28.95 -13.93 27.22
N ASN A 174 29.41 -12.79 26.69
CA ASN A 174 30.03 -11.74 27.49
C ASN A 174 29.05 -11.15 28.50
N ILE A 175 27.80 -10.90 28.10
CA ILE A 175 26.73 -10.39 28.98
C ILE A 175 26.40 -11.43 30.06
N TRP A 176 26.20 -12.69 29.67
CA TRP A 176 25.83 -13.77 30.60
C TRP A 176 26.89 -14.02 31.68
N PHE A 177 28.16 -14.01 31.30
CA PHE A 177 29.29 -14.24 32.22
C PHE A 177 29.90 -12.94 32.77
N SER A 178 29.27 -11.78 32.53
CA SER A 178 29.77 -10.45 32.94
C SER A 178 31.23 -10.20 32.54
N ARG A 179 31.63 -10.67 31.36
CA ARG A 179 32.96 -10.44 30.79
C ARG A 179 32.99 -9.12 30.02
N PRO A 180 34.09 -8.36 30.08
CA PRO A 180 34.25 -7.16 29.26
C PRO A 180 34.11 -7.50 27.77
N ILE A 181 33.52 -6.56 27.01
CA ILE A 181 33.41 -6.65 25.56
C ILE A 181 34.67 -6.04 24.96
N HIS A 182 35.48 -6.86 24.32
CA HIS A 182 36.69 -6.43 23.61
C HIS A 182 36.42 -6.39 22.11
N ILE A 183 36.70 -5.25 21.47
CA ILE A 183 36.65 -5.07 20.02
C ILE A 183 38.08 -4.84 19.58
N ASP A 184 38.81 -5.93 19.34
CA ASP A 184 40.25 -5.88 19.12
C ASP A 184 40.57 -5.91 17.62
N GLY A 185 41.10 -4.80 17.11
CA GLY A 185 41.63 -4.70 15.75
C GLY A 185 41.13 -3.47 14.99
N PRO A 186 41.91 -2.99 14.02
CA PRO A 186 41.70 -1.68 13.39
C PRO A 186 40.36 -1.54 12.65
N TYR A 187 39.74 -2.66 12.23
CA TYR A 187 38.50 -2.66 11.45
C TYR A 187 37.34 -3.40 12.12
N GLN A 188 37.53 -3.98 13.30
CA GLN A 188 36.49 -4.83 13.91
C GLN A 188 35.23 -4.06 14.27
N PHE A 189 35.36 -2.80 14.70
CA PHE A 189 34.21 -1.93 14.93
C PHE A 189 33.41 -1.69 13.64
N GLY A 190 34.09 -1.45 12.51
CA GLY A 190 33.44 -1.28 11.22
C GLY A 190 32.69 -2.54 10.77
N VAL A 191 33.31 -3.71 10.95
CA VAL A 191 32.69 -5.02 10.67
C VAL A 191 31.45 -5.24 11.54
N LEU A 192 31.51 -4.85 12.82
CA LEU A 192 30.37 -4.91 13.73
C LEU A 192 29.22 -4.02 13.25
N VAL A 193 29.49 -2.73 12.99
CA VAL A 193 28.50 -1.79 12.48
C VAL A 193 27.89 -2.29 11.17
N ALA A 194 28.71 -2.81 10.26
CA ALA A 194 28.27 -3.35 8.98
C ALA A 194 27.30 -4.55 9.15
N ARG A 195 27.49 -5.41 10.16
CA ARG A 195 26.56 -6.51 10.47
C ARG A 195 25.19 -6.01 10.93
N TYR A 196 25.15 -4.95 11.73
CA TYR A 196 23.88 -4.33 12.15
C TYR A 196 23.22 -3.50 11.04
N ALA A 197 24.01 -2.96 10.12
CA ALA A 197 23.52 -2.15 9.00
C ALA A 197 22.91 -3.01 7.87
N LEU A 198 23.44 -4.21 7.63
CA LEU A 198 23.02 -5.07 6.52
C LEU A 198 21.50 -5.40 6.50
N PRO A 199 20.83 -5.71 7.62
CA PRO A 199 19.38 -5.94 7.64
C PRO A 199 18.55 -4.73 7.14
N PHE A 200 19.05 -3.50 7.27
CA PHE A 200 18.32 -2.32 6.77
C PHE A 200 18.20 -2.28 5.26
N ILE A 201 18.96 -3.06 4.50
CA ILE A 201 18.75 -3.18 3.05
C ILE A 201 17.32 -3.64 2.74
N THR A 202 16.68 -4.39 3.65
CA THR A 202 15.28 -4.79 3.52
C THR A 202 14.27 -3.63 3.61
N ILE A 203 14.69 -2.42 3.99
CA ILE A 203 13.83 -1.22 4.01
C ILE A 203 13.29 -0.86 2.62
N ILE A 204 13.90 -1.40 1.55
CA ILE A 204 13.36 -1.24 0.20
C ILE A 204 11.92 -1.76 0.08
N PHE A 205 11.54 -2.82 0.78
CA PHE A 205 10.19 -3.39 0.68
C PHE A 205 9.10 -2.40 1.16
N PRO A 206 9.17 -1.84 2.38
CA PRO A 206 8.21 -0.83 2.81
C PRO A 206 8.27 0.45 1.97
N LEU A 207 9.45 0.85 1.48
CA LEU A 207 9.59 2.05 0.64
C LEU A 207 8.94 1.89 -0.74
N ILE A 208 9.12 0.74 -1.39
CA ILE A 208 8.48 0.40 -2.67
C ILE A 208 6.96 0.47 -2.51
N PHE A 209 6.42 -0.17 -1.46
CA PHE A 209 4.98 -0.18 -1.23
C PHE A 209 4.42 1.22 -0.94
N SER A 210 5.16 2.01 -0.15
CA SER A 210 4.82 3.40 0.14
C SER A 210 4.83 4.28 -1.12
N ALA A 211 5.75 4.01 -2.04
CA ALA A 211 5.83 4.71 -3.32
C ALA A 211 4.71 4.29 -4.29
N TRP A 212 4.30 3.02 -4.28
CA TRP A 212 3.15 2.55 -5.07
C TRP A 212 1.84 3.19 -4.62
N GLU A 213 1.61 3.38 -3.32
CA GLU A 213 0.44 4.13 -2.83
C GLU A 213 0.42 5.56 -3.37
N ARG A 214 1.55 6.27 -3.29
CA ARG A 214 1.69 7.63 -3.84
C ARG A 214 1.49 7.66 -5.36
N LEU A 215 1.82 6.57 -6.04
CA LEU A 215 1.60 6.45 -7.48
C LEU A 215 0.12 6.28 -7.81
N ILE A 216 -0.64 5.53 -7.01
CA ILE A 216 -2.10 5.37 -7.19
C ILE A 216 -2.80 6.73 -7.11
N SER A 217 -2.41 7.60 -6.19
CA SER A 217 -2.99 8.95 -6.08
C SER A 217 -2.58 9.90 -7.21
N GLN A 218 -1.52 9.61 -7.97
CA GLN A 218 -1.07 10.42 -9.10
C GLN A 218 -1.62 9.95 -10.45
N ILE A 219 -1.90 8.66 -10.60
CA ILE A 219 -2.49 8.06 -11.82
C ILE A 219 -4.02 8.04 -11.74
N GLU A 220 -4.61 8.46 -10.62
CA GLU A 220 -6.02 8.80 -10.56
C GLU A 220 -6.34 9.68 -11.77
N VAL A 221 -7.10 9.09 -12.68
CA VAL A 221 -7.69 9.80 -13.80
C VAL A 221 -8.62 10.77 -13.11
N GLY A 222 -8.15 12.01 -12.91
CA GLY A 222 -9.06 13.11 -12.71
C GLY A 222 -10.08 12.97 -13.83
N GLU A 223 -11.35 12.90 -13.47
CA GLU A 223 -12.42 13.10 -14.43
C GLU A 223 -12.06 14.37 -15.20
N GLN A 224 -11.50 14.19 -16.39
CA GLN A 224 -11.38 15.25 -17.34
C GLN A 224 -12.81 15.48 -17.76
N HIS A 225 -13.45 16.43 -17.07
CA HIS A 225 -14.57 17.15 -17.59
C HIS A 225 -14.18 17.64 -18.98
N GLU A 226 -14.69 16.98 -20.01
CA GLU A 226 -15.06 17.53 -21.31
C GLU A 226 -16.17 16.67 -21.93
#